data_AF-A0A510KKI3-F1
#
_entry.id   AF-A0A510KKI3-F1
#
_cell.length_a   1.000
_cell.length_b   1.000
_cell.length_c   1.000
_cell.angle_alpha   90.00
_cell.angle_beta   90.00
_cell.angle_gamma   90.00
#
_symmetry.space_group_name_H-M   'P 1'
#
loop_
_entity.id
_entity.type
_entity.pdbx_description
1 polymer ?
#
loop_
_entity_poly.entity_id
_entity_poly.type
_entity_poly.pdbx_seq_one_letter_code
_entity_poly.pdbx_strand_id
1 'polypeptide(L)'
;MKKLKLLILCLLSIFCLNSCLTLGIAAQSYISEHQLFQPNPKYFYDDTKMSLNKRVRVEIEGTNKKIYIPEGYELVKYNKFKQKNDEDFPNIFIGSKNVTLEVPEYVLYNQSKKTALLLGIRRNYKIEDIIKNKNDLIKLKENTYLVKAKKGYGNLFLKQIDKQILVYSVSSNWQGTTEEYNNEKLNFYLELTKDW
;
A
#
# COMPACT_ATOMS: atom_id res chain seq x y z
N MET A 1 -40.93 11.96 18.31
CA MET A 1 -40.03 10.87 17.85
C MET A 1 -39.21 11.19 16.61
N LYS A 2 -39.76 11.85 15.57
CA LYS A 2 -39.01 12.17 14.32
C LYS A 2 -37.84 13.16 14.54
N LYS A 3 -38.05 14.21 15.34
CA LYS A 3 -37.02 15.23 15.64
C LYS A 3 -35.83 14.67 16.45
N LEU A 4 -36.08 13.75 17.37
CA LEU A 4 -35.04 13.10 18.18
C LEU A 4 -34.18 12.14 17.34
N LYS A 5 -34.80 11.37 16.43
CA LYS A 5 -34.07 10.50 15.49
C LYS A 5 -33.16 11.30 14.55
N LEU A 6 -33.61 12.47 14.08
CA LEU A 6 -32.81 13.35 13.23
C LEU A 6 -31.57 13.90 13.97
N LEU A 7 -31.76 14.31 15.22
CA LEU A 7 -30.67 14.80 16.08
C LEU A 7 -29.60 13.73 16.34
N ILE A 8 -30.02 12.50 16.64
CA ILE A 8 -29.11 11.36 16.84
C ILE A 8 -28.37 11.02 15.55
N LEU A 9 -29.04 11.08 14.40
CA LEU A 9 -28.42 10.83 13.10
C LEU A 9 -27.36 11.90 12.75
N CYS A 10 -27.66 13.18 13.04
CA CYS A 10 -26.70 14.27 12.88
C CYS A 10 -25.49 14.10 13.81
N LEU A 11 -25.70 13.76 15.09
CA LEU A 11 -24.62 13.51 16.04
C LEU A 11 -23.72 12.32 15.64
N LEU A 12 -24.31 11.22 15.17
CA LEU A 12 -23.56 10.08 14.64
C LEU A 12 -22.76 10.46 13.38
N SER A 13 -23.33 11.28 12.49
CA SER A 13 -22.62 11.74 11.29
C SER A 13 -21.42 12.64 11.62
N ILE A 14 -21.54 13.54 12.59
CA ILE A 14 -20.42 14.39 13.06
C ILE A 14 -19.35 13.55 13.75
N PHE A 15 -19.73 12.53 14.51
CA PHE A 15 -18.78 11.63 15.17
C PHE A 15 -18.04 10.73 14.16
N CYS A 16 -18.72 10.26 13.11
CA CYS A 16 -18.10 9.53 11.99
C CYS A 16 -17.18 10.42 11.14
N LEU A 17 -17.55 11.70 10.93
CA LEU A 17 -16.71 12.67 10.24
C LEU A 17 -15.43 12.97 11.04
N ASN A 18 -15.52 13.12 12.37
CA ASN A 18 -14.36 13.36 13.21
C ASN A 18 -13.41 12.16 13.29
N SER A 19 -13.91 10.91 13.32
CA SER A 19 -13.02 9.74 13.31
C SER A 19 -12.34 9.50 11.96
N CYS A 20 -13.01 9.85 10.85
CA CYS A 20 -12.39 9.92 9.53
C CYS A 20 -11.39 11.07 9.42
N LEU A 21 -11.67 12.25 10.00
CA LEU A 21 -10.75 13.38 10.03
C LEU A 21 -9.53 13.12 10.91
N THR A 22 -9.63 12.41 12.04
CA THR A 22 -8.46 12.10 12.87
C THR A 22 -7.50 11.16 12.15
N LEU A 23 -8.00 10.22 11.34
CA LEU A 23 -7.17 9.40 10.45
C LEU A 23 -6.59 10.21 9.28
N GLY A 24 -7.37 11.14 8.72
CA GLY A 24 -6.91 12.06 7.68
C GLY A 24 -5.82 13.01 8.17
N ILE A 25 -5.97 13.60 9.36
CA ILE A 25 -5.01 14.52 9.97
C ILE A 25 -3.76 13.77 10.44
N ALA A 26 -3.88 12.58 11.03
CA ALA A 26 -2.71 11.77 11.38
C ALA A 26 -1.91 11.32 10.13
N ALA A 27 -2.59 11.09 9.00
CA ALA A 27 -1.93 10.82 7.72
C ALA A 27 -1.40 12.09 7.01
N GLN A 28 -1.90 13.28 7.37
CA GLN A 28 -1.58 14.55 6.72
C GLN A 28 -0.57 15.39 7.53
N SER A 29 -0.43 15.16 8.84
CA SER A 29 0.43 15.94 9.73
C SER A 29 1.92 15.53 9.73
N TYR A 30 2.33 14.58 8.88
CA TYR A 30 3.75 14.19 8.73
C TYR A 30 4.35 14.53 7.37
N ILE A 31 3.63 15.25 6.51
CA ILE A 31 4.16 15.73 5.23
C ILE A 31 4.36 17.23 5.35
N SER A 32 5.39 17.63 6.11
CA SER A 32 5.98 18.94 5.95
C SER A 32 6.74 18.95 4.62
N GLU A 33 6.37 19.88 3.75
CA GLU A 33 7.12 20.18 2.53
C GLU A 33 8.60 20.40 2.92
N HIS A 34 9.49 19.67 2.24
CA HIS A 34 10.97 19.75 2.32
C HIS A 34 11.75 18.88 3.33
N GLN A 35 11.13 17.96 4.08
CA GLN A 35 11.92 16.93 4.77
C GLN A 35 12.09 15.65 3.94
N LEU A 36 13.34 15.22 3.78
CA LEU A 36 13.74 13.96 3.17
C LEU A 36 12.96 12.82 3.84
N PHE A 37 11.97 12.21 3.19
CA PHE A 37 11.30 11.04 3.76
C PHE A 37 12.32 9.91 3.87
N GLN A 38 12.60 9.48 5.09
CA GLN A 38 13.41 8.31 5.39
C GLN A 38 12.53 7.36 6.21
N PRO A 39 12.23 6.15 5.70
CA PRO A 39 11.49 5.17 6.49
C PRO A 39 12.27 4.78 7.74
N ASN A 40 11.57 4.54 8.85
CA ASN A 40 12.21 4.08 10.08
C ASN A 40 12.76 2.66 9.88
N PRO A 41 14.08 2.43 10.02
CA PRO A 41 14.70 1.12 9.79
C PRO A 41 14.15 0.03 10.73
N LYS A 42 13.64 0.40 11.92
CA LYS A 42 13.06 -0.52 12.91
C LYS A 42 11.85 -1.32 12.39
N TYR A 43 11.16 -0.79 11.38
CA TYR A 43 9.88 -1.35 10.89
C TYR A 43 9.93 -1.73 9.41
N PHE A 44 11.10 -1.82 8.82
CA PHE A 44 11.25 -2.45 7.53
C PHE A 44 12.07 -3.72 7.71
N TYR A 45 11.46 -4.87 7.42
CA TYR A 45 12.22 -6.11 7.17
C TYR A 45 13.20 -5.92 5.99
N ASP A 46 12.93 -4.90 5.16
CA ASP A 46 13.85 -4.27 4.24
C ASP A 46 14.74 -3.28 5.01
N ASP A 47 15.86 -3.75 5.56
CA ASP A 47 16.82 -3.00 6.39
C ASP A 47 17.59 -1.90 5.61
N THR A 48 16.89 -1.25 4.69
CA THR A 48 17.40 -0.47 3.61
C THR A 48 16.82 0.92 3.78
N LYS A 49 17.58 1.78 4.48
CA LYS A 49 17.40 3.23 4.38
C LYS A 49 17.33 3.56 2.89
N MET A 50 16.12 3.85 2.43
CA MET A 50 15.80 4.09 1.04
C MET A 50 15.46 5.56 0.93
N SER A 51 16.26 6.30 0.17
CA SER A 51 15.99 7.70 -0.07
C SER A 51 14.95 7.82 -1.17
N LEU A 52 13.75 8.28 -0.83
CA LEU A 52 12.72 8.61 -1.83
C LEU A 52 13.00 9.95 -2.54
N ASN A 53 14.09 10.62 -2.18
CA ASN A 53 14.48 11.93 -2.72
C ASN A 53 15.20 11.83 -4.06
N LYS A 54 15.88 10.71 -4.31
CA LYS A 54 16.50 10.41 -5.61
C LYS A 54 15.73 9.28 -6.26
N ARG A 55 15.05 9.60 -7.35
CA ARG A 55 14.20 8.65 -8.09
C ARG A 55 14.56 8.67 -9.56
N VAL A 56 14.51 7.49 -10.17
CA VAL A 56 14.72 7.27 -11.60
C VAL A 56 13.38 6.93 -12.24
N ARG A 57 13.16 7.44 -13.45
CA ARG A 57 11.95 7.14 -14.22
C ARG A 57 12.14 5.83 -14.97
N VAL A 58 11.18 4.93 -14.83
CA VAL A 58 11.15 3.65 -15.54
C VAL A 58 9.81 3.45 -16.22
N GLU A 59 9.79 2.67 -17.31
CA GLU A 59 8.58 2.31 -18.04
C GLU A 59 8.13 0.92 -17.63
N ILE A 60 6.83 0.73 -17.43
CA ILE A 60 6.25 -0.59 -17.23
C ILE A 60 6.14 -1.23 -18.62
N GLU A 61 7.01 -2.22 -18.88
CA GLU A 61 7.13 -2.90 -20.18
C GLU A 61 5.75 -3.32 -20.74
N GLY A 62 5.54 -3.03 -22.02
CA GLY A 62 4.28 -3.30 -22.71
C GLY A 62 3.13 -2.36 -22.32
N THR A 63 3.45 -1.19 -21.77
CA THR A 63 2.50 -0.10 -21.50
C THR A 63 3.17 1.24 -21.79
N ASN A 64 2.38 2.31 -21.96
CA ASN A 64 2.93 3.67 -22.05
C ASN A 64 3.13 4.33 -20.65
N LYS A 65 2.93 3.57 -19.57
CA LYS A 65 2.94 4.10 -18.20
C LYS A 65 4.38 4.16 -17.68
N LYS A 66 4.77 5.33 -17.19
CA LYS A 66 6.06 5.58 -16.55
C LYS A 66 5.85 5.83 -15.06
N ILE A 67 6.71 5.26 -14.24
CA ILE A 67 6.71 5.42 -12.78
C ILE A 67 8.09 5.88 -12.31
N TYR A 68 8.15 6.51 -11.14
CA TYR A 68 9.40 6.95 -10.52
C TYR A 68 9.77 6.02 -9.37
N ILE A 69 10.86 5.29 -9.53
CA ILE A 69 11.33 4.33 -8.53
C ILE A 69 12.58 4.87 -7.83
N PRO A 70 12.89 4.44 -6.60
CA PRO A 70 14.05 4.90 -5.86
C PRO A 70 15.36 4.52 -6.58
N GLU A 71 16.35 5.39 -6.53
CA GLU A 71 17.68 5.08 -7.09
C GLU A 71 18.26 3.81 -6.45
N GLY A 72 18.87 2.95 -7.26
CA GLY A 72 19.38 1.63 -6.84
C GLY A 72 18.33 0.51 -6.82
N TYR A 73 17.07 0.81 -7.16
CA TYR A 73 16.05 -0.19 -7.46
C TYR A 73 15.83 -0.33 -8.97
N GLU A 74 15.40 -1.52 -9.37
CA GLU A 74 15.00 -1.85 -10.74
C GLU A 74 13.58 -2.41 -10.75
N LEU A 75 12.82 -2.09 -11.80
CA LEU A 75 11.53 -2.73 -12.05
C LEU A 75 11.78 -4.05 -12.79
N VAL A 76 11.46 -5.16 -12.15
CA VAL A 76 11.80 -6.49 -12.66
C VAL A 76 10.60 -7.43 -12.70
N LYS A 77 10.54 -8.32 -13.70
CA LYS A 77 9.46 -9.33 -13.81
C LYS A 77 9.57 -10.35 -12.68
N TYR A 78 8.54 -10.47 -11.85
CA TYR A 78 8.56 -11.30 -10.64
C TYR A 78 8.90 -12.77 -10.92
N ASN A 79 8.44 -13.33 -12.03
CA ASN A 79 8.73 -14.73 -12.40
C ASN A 79 10.22 -15.05 -12.60
N LYS A 80 11.04 -14.07 -12.97
CA LYS A 80 12.51 -14.23 -13.05
C LYS A 80 13.16 -14.26 -11.66
N PHE A 81 12.44 -13.80 -10.64
CA PHE A 81 12.87 -13.65 -9.26
C PHE A 81 12.11 -14.57 -8.31
N LYS A 82 11.30 -15.49 -8.86
CA LYS A 82 10.59 -16.49 -8.07
C LYS A 82 11.64 -17.36 -7.36
N GLN A 83 12.02 -16.96 -6.14
CA GLN A 83 12.88 -17.76 -5.30
C GLN A 83 12.17 -19.08 -5.05
N LYS A 84 12.92 -20.18 -4.93
CA LYS A 84 12.36 -21.54 -4.87
C LYS A 84 11.33 -21.76 -3.73
N ASN A 85 11.19 -20.80 -2.81
CA ASN A 85 10.17 -20.75 -1.78
C ASN A 85 9.30 -19.49 -1.96
N ASP A 86 8.01 -19.69 -2.30
CA ASP A 86 6.99 -18.68 -2.62
C ASP A 86 6.50 -17.83 -1.42
N GLU A 87 7.28 -17.73 -0.34
CA GLU A 87 6.79 -17.24 0.96
C GLU A 87 6.72 -15.71 1.07
N ASP A 88 7.46 -14.97 0.23
CA ASP A 88 7.58 -13.52 0.36
C ASP A 88 6.34 -12.74 -0.13
N PHE A 89 5.65 -13.25 -1.15
CA PHE A 89 4.41 -12.64 -1.69
C PHE A 89 3.27 -13.67 -1.69
N PRO A 90 2.45 -13.72 -0.63
CA PRO A 90 1.36 -14.67 -0.59
C PRO A 90 0.27 -14.26 -1.59
N ASN A 91 -0.23 -15.25 -2.32
CA ASN A 91 -1.36 -15.09 -3.26
C ASN A 91 -2.71 -14.90 -2.55
N ILE A 92 -2.69 -14.94 -1.22
CA ILE A 92 -3.87 -14.73 -0.38
C ILE A 92 -3.48 -13.70 0.67
N PHE A 93 -4.24 -12.62 0.72
CA PHE A 93 -4.14 -11.67 1.81
C PHE A 93 -4.90 -12.20 3.02
N ILE A 94 -4.16 -12.57 4.07
CA ILE A 94 -4.71 -13.11 5.33
C ILE A 94 -5.00 -11.94 6.28
N GLY A 95 -5.97 -11.13 5.89
CA GLY A 95 -6.44 -10.01 6.70
C GLY A 95 -7.75 -10.34 7.41
N SER A 96 -8.69 -9.39 7.38
CA SER A 96 -10.05 -9.54 7.91
C SER A 96 -10.98 -10.40 7.04
N LYS A 97 -10.67 -10.53 5.74
CA LYS A 97 -11.36 -11.38 4.75
C LYS A 97 -10.34 -11.97 3.78
N ASN A 98 -10.67 -13.12 3.18
CA ASN A 98 -9.85 -13.76 2.15
C ASN A 98 -9.92 -12.91 0.86
N VAL A 99 -9.08 -11.89 0.74
CA VAL A 99 -8.82 -11.22 -0.54
C VAL A 99 -7.80 -12.06 -1.29
N THR A 100 -8.16 -12.52 -2.47
CA THR A 100 -7.26 -13.27 -3.35
C THR A 100 -6.48 -12.29 -4.21
N LEU A 101 -5.16 -12.38 -4.16
CA LEU A 101 -4.26 -11.57 -4.97
C LEU A 101 -3.51 -12.52 -5.91
N GLU A 102 -3.52 -12.22 -7.20
CA GLU A 102 -2.61 -12.91 -8.11
C GLU A 102 -1.15 -12.52 -7.78
N VAL A 103 -0.20 -13.39 -8.13
CA VAL A 103 1.23 -13.09 -8.01
C VAL A 103 1.55 -11.77 -8.74
N PRO A 104 2.48 -10.95 -8.22
CA PRO A 104 2.93 -9.78 -8.95
C PRO A 104 3.42 -10.13 -10.34
N GLU A 105 3.20 -9.23 -11.30
CA GLU A 105 3.89 -9.33 -12.59
C GLU A 105 5.26 -8.69 -12.50
N TYR A 106 5.35 -7.55 -11.80
CA TYR A 106 6.58 -6.83 -11.53
C TYR A 106 6.74 -6.50 -10.04
N VAL A 107 7.99 -6.38 -9.62
CA VAL A 107 8.40 -5.89 -8.29
C VAL A 107 9.53 -4.90 -8.44
N LEU A 108 9.77 -4.11 -7.38
CA LEU A 108 10.97 -3.28 -7.28
C LEU A 108 12.06 -4.06 -6.55
N TYR A 109 13.16 -4.35 -7.23
CA TYR A 109 14.27 -5.14 -6.71
C TYR A 109 15.53 -4.30 -6.55
N ASN A 110 16.22 -4.46 -5.43
CA ASN A 110 17.52 -3.87 -5.20
C ASN A 110 18.61 -4.93 -5.34
N GLN A 111 19.41 -4.84 -6.40
CA GLN A 111 20.44 -5.84 -6.68
C GLN A 111 21.52 -5.90 -5.58
N SER A 112 21.97 -4.76 -5.08
CA SER A 112 23.03 -4.69 -4.07
C SER A 112 22.59 -5.30 -2.74
N LYS A 113 21.33 -5.07 -2.35
CA LYS A 113 20.73 -5.59 -1.11
C LYS A 113 20.10 -6.97 -1.27
N LYS A 114 19.99 -7.46 -2.52
CA LYS A 114 19.36 -8.73 -2.90
C LYS A 114 17.94 -8.90 -2.34
N THR A 115 17.19 -7.81 -2.29
CA THR A 115 15.85 -7.76 -1.68
C THR A 115 14.84 -7.12 -2.62
N ALA A 116 13.60 -7.58 -2.55
CA ALA A 116 12.46 -7.01 -3.28
C ALA A 116 11.56 -6.27 -2.29
N LEU A 117 11.10 -5.08 -2.67
CA LEU A 117 10.05 -4.41 -1.92
C LEU A 117 8.79 -5.26 -1.97
N LEU A 118 8.11 -5.40 -0.83
CA LEU A 118 6.80 -6.06 -0.72
C LEU A 118 5.64 -5.22 -1.32
N LEU A 119 5.84 -4.77 -2.55
CA LEU A 119 4.94 -3.97 -3.36
C LEU A 119 4.91 -4.57 -4.77
N GLY A 120 3.80 -5.23 -5.10
CA GLY A 120 3.57 -5.83 -6.39
C GLY A 120 2.93 -4.84 -7.37
N ILE A 121 3.27 -4.98 -8.65
CA ILE A 121 2.65 -4.27 -9.75
C ILE A 121 2.14 -5.32 -10.74
N ARG A 122 0.87 -5.20 -11.16
CA ARG A 122 0.24 -6.13 -12.10
C ARG A 122 -0.60 -5.39 -13.12
N ARG A 123 -0.42 -5.73 -14.40
CA ARG A 123 -1.23 -5.22 -15.51
C ARG A 123 -2.51 -6.03 -15.66
N ASN A 124 -3.48 -5.48 -16.39
CA ASN A 124 -4.83 -6.03 -16.55
C ASN A 124 -5.50 -6.40 -15.22
N TYR A 125 -5.22 -5.64 -14.16
CA TYR A 125 -5.67 -5.95 -12.81
C TYR A 125 -6.31 -4.72 -12.17
N LYS A 126 -7.52 -4.90 -11.62
CA LYS A 126 -8.30 -3.81 -11.02
C LYS A 126 -8.69 -4.12 -9.59
N ILE A 127 -8.92 -3.06 -8.83
CA ILE A 127 -9.46 -3.17 -7.46
C ILE A 127 -10.79 -3.92 -7.44
N GLU A 128 -11.61 -3.79 -8.47
CA GLU A 128 -12.90 -4.47 -8.61
C GLU A 128 -12.75 -5.99 -8.78
N ASP A 129 -11.62 -6.45 -9.32
CA ASP A 129 -11.33 -7.87 -9.52
C ASP A 129 -10.96 -8.56 -8.18
N ILE A 130 -10.40 -7.79 -7.24
CA ILE A 130 -9.91 -8.30 -5.95
C ILE A 130 -10.87 -8.05 -4.78
N ILE A 131 -11.61 -6.94 -4.80
CA ILE A 131 -12.49 -6.55 -3.70
C ILE A 131 -13.95 -6.79 -4.05
N LYS A 132 -14.50 -7.88 -3.51
CA LYS A 132 -15.92 -8.24 -3.67
C LYS A 132 -16.86 -7.31 -2.91
N ASN A 133 -16.44 -6.77 -1.77
CA ASN A 133 -17.25 -5.89 -0.94
C ASN A 133 -16.57 -4.53 -0.76
N LYS A 134 -17.14 -3.51 -1.40
CA LYS A 134 -16.59 -2.15 -1.40
C LYS A 134 -16.48 -1.52 0.00
N ASN A 135 -17.26 -1.98 0.98
CA ASN A 135 -17.16 -1.48 2.36
C ASN A 135 -15.86 -1.88 3.07
N ASP A 136 -15.12 -2.84 2.53
CA ASP A 136 -13.81 -3.24 3.06
C ASP A 136 -12.70 -2.26 2.64
N LEU A 137 -12.98 -1.38 1.67
CA LEU A 137 -12.05 -0.36 1.20
C LEU A 137 -12.16 0.91 2.06
N ILE A 138 -11.07 1.25 2.73
CA ILE A 138 -10.88 2.57 3.33
C ILE A 138 -10.20 3.44 2.28
N LYS A 139 -10.92 4.42 1.73
CA LYS A 139 -10.36 5.36 0.75
C LYS A 139 -9.34 6.27 1.44
N LEU A 140 -8.12 6.31 0.90
CA LEU A 140 -7.04 7.18 1.40
C LEU A 140 -6.94 8.45 0.54
N LYS A 141 -6.90 8.28 -0.79
CA LYS A 141 -6.82 9.34 -1.80
C LYS A 141 -7.53 8.89 -3.09
N GLU A 142 -7.44 9.68 -4.15
CA GLU A 142 -7.91 9.26 -5.47
C GLU A 142 -7.21 7.95 -5.89
N ASN A 143 -8.01 6.98 -6.33
CA ASN A 143 -7.56 5.66 -6.79
C ASN A 143 -6.65 4.89 -5.81
N THR A 144 -6.66 5.25 -4.52
CA THR A 144 -5.77 4.71 -3.50
C THR A 144 -6.55 4.33 -2.24
N TYR A 145 -6.38 3.09 -1.78
CA TYR A 145 -7.20 2.48 -0.75
C TYR A 145 -6.37 1.61 0.20
N LEU A 146 -6.94 1.38 1.38
CA LEU A 146 -6.43 0.49 2.40
C LEU A 146 -7.49 -0.57 2.73
N VAL A 147 -7.07 -1.82 2.90
CA VAL A 147 -7.88 -2.87 3.52
C VAL A 147 -7.22 -3.29 4.83
N LYS A 148 -7.96 -3.18 5.94
CA LYS A 148 -7.43 -3.53 7.27
C LYS A 148 -7.27 -5.04 7.43
N ALA A 149 -6.10 -5.44 7.91
CA ALA A 149 -5.80 -6.83 8.24
C ALA A 149 -6.33 -7.21 9.63
N LYS A 150 -6.22 -8.50 9.98
CA LYS A 150 -6.40 -8.96 11.37
C LYS A 150 -5.23 -8.44 12.22
N LYS A 151 -5.46 -8.33 13.53
CA LYS A 151 -4.40 -7.97 14.49
C LYS A 151 -3.19 -8.90 14.31
N GLY A 152 -1.99 -8.33 14.21
CA GLY A 152 -0.74 -9.07 14.00
C GLY A 152 -0.35 -9.27 12.54
N TYR A 153 -1.17 -8.81 11.58
CA TYR A 153 -0.89 -8.83 10.15
C TYR A 153 -0.81 -7.42 9.57
N GLY A 154 -0.07 -7.27 8.46
CA GLY A 154 0.04 -5.97 7.82
C GLY A 154 -1.15 -5.66 6.90
N ASN A 155 -1.53 -4.39 6.85
CA ASN A 155 -2.63 -3.92 5.99
C ASN A 155 -2.29 -4.05 4.49
N LEU A 156 -3.34 -4.19 3.67
CA LEU A 156 -3.23 -4.23 2.22
C LEU A 156 -3.40 -2.81 1.66
N PHE A 157 -2.33 -2.25 1.11
CA PHE A 157 -2.36 -1.04 0.31
C PHE A 157 -2.74 -1.38 -1.13
N LEU A 158 -3.61 -0.59 -1.75
CA LEU A 158 -4.05 -0.72 -3.13
C LEU A 158 -3.99 0.63 -3.82
N LYS A 159 -3.36 0.71 -4.99
CA LYS A 159 -3.37 1.90 -5.84
C LYS A 159 -3.56 1.55 -7.31
N GLN A 160 -4.61 2.09 -7.91
CA GLN A 160 -4.85 1.99 -9.34
C GLN A 160 -4.11 3.14 -10.05
N ILE A 161 -2.96 2.86 -10.66
CA ILE A 161 -2.11 3.89 -11.32
C ILE A 161 -2.48 4.09 -12.80
N ASP A 162 -3.24 3.15 -13.36
CA ASP A 162 -3.91 3.25 -14.67
C ASP A 162 -5.15 2.34 -14.67
N LYS A 163 -6.08 2.49 -15.62
CA LYS A 163 -7.33 1.70 -15.76
C LYS A 163 -7.15 0.19 -15.65
N GLN A 164 -5.94 -0.30 -15.91
CA GLN A 164 -5.59 -1.72 -15.91
C GLN A 164 -4.31 -2.02 -15.12
N ILE A 165 -3.70 -1.06 -14.42
CA ILE A 165 -2.47 -1.32 -13.65
C ILE A 165 -2.74 -1.10 -12.17
N LEU A 166 -2.69 -2.19 -11.40
CA LEU A 166 -2.83 -2.20 -9.96
C LEU A 166 -1.47 -2.37 -9.29
N VAL A 167 -1.24 -1.51 -8.31
CA VAL A 167 -0.14 -1.61 -7.35
C VAL A 167 -0.73 -2.06 -6.02
N TYR A 168 -0.11 -3.05 -5.38
CA TYR A 168 -0.61 -3.61 -4.13
C TYR A 168 0.52 -4.04 -3.21
N SER A 169 0.36 -3.80 -1.91
CA SER A 169 1.32 -4.28 -0.91
C SER A 169 0.77 -5.46 -0.14
N VAL A 170 1.63 -6.39 0.24
CA VAL A 170 1.28 -7.40 1.23
C VAL A 170 2.36 -7.44 2.31
N SER A 171 1.98 -7.29 3.58
CA SER A 171 2.85 -7.73 4.69
C SER A 171 2.36 -9.09 5.14
N SER A 172 3.09 -10.14 4.77
CA SER A 172 2.71 -11.53 5.05
C SER A 172 3.25 -12.07 6.36
N ASN A 173 3.98 -11.26 7.15
CA ASN A 173 4.54 -11.75 8.41
C ASN A 173 3.41 -12.13 9.37
N TRP A 174 3.20 -13.44 9.50
CA TRP A 174 2.18 -14.11 10.32
C TRP A 174 2.30 -13.80 11.82
N GLN A 175 3.35 -13.08 12.23
CA GLN A 175 3.65 -12.71 13.60
C GLN A 175 4.21 -11.28 13.65
N GLY A 176 3.61 -10.42 14.47
CA GLY A 176 4.30 -9.29 15.07
C GLY A 176 4.16 -7.92 14.40
N THR A 177 3.24 -7.68 13.46
CA THR A 177 3.01 -6.29 13.00
C THR A 177 2.26 -5.47 14.05
N THR A 178 2.79 -4.29 14.38
CA THR A 178 2.11 -3.30 15.23
C THR A 178 1.30 -2.31 14.38
N GLU A 179 0.45 -1.51 15.03
CA GLU A 179 -0.23 -0.40 14.36
C GLU A 179 0.76 0.65 13.85
N GLU A 180 1.80 0.93 14.64
CA GLU A 180 2.92 1.80 14.25
C GLU A 180 3.61 1.29 12.98
N TYR A 181 3.98 0.00 12.93
CA TYR A 181 4.55 -0.63 11.74
C TYR A 181 3.65 -0.46 10.51
N ASN A 182 2.34 -0.70 10.68
CA ASN A 182 1.36 -0.56 9.61
C ASN A 182 1.27 0.89 9.09
N ASN A 183 1.30 1.87 9.98
CA ASN A 183 1.23 3.28 9.63
C ASN A 183 2.52 3.75 8.92
N GLU A 184 3.69 3.33 9.41
CA GLU A 184 4.99 3.61 8.78
C GLU A 184 5.07 3.06 7.36
N LYS A 185 4.69 1.78 7.19
CA LYS A 185 4.66 1.11 5.89
C LYS A 185 3.68 1.78 4.92
N LEU A 186 2.51 2.17 5.43
CA LEU A 186 1.51 2.89 4.64
C LEU A 186 2.03 4.26 4.17
N ASN A 187 2.63 5.03 5.07
CA ASN A 187 3.21 6.35 4.74
C ASN A 187 4.31 6.22 3.68
N PHE A 188 5.18 5.23 3.82
CA PHE A 188 6.19 4.93 2.81
C PHE A 188 5.59 4.62 1.44
N TYR A 189 4.56 3.77 1.35
CA TYR A 189 3.93 3.46 0.06
C TYR A 189 3.19 4.66 -0.54
N LEU A 190 2.54 5.47 0.28
CA LEU A 190 1.92 6.71 -0.18
C LEU A 190 2.95 7.67 -0.77
N GLU A 191 4.10 7.83 -0.13
CA GLU A 191 5.17 8.71 -0.59
C GLU A 191 5.88 8.15 -1.83
N LEU A 192 6.24 6.86 -1.81
CA LEU A 192 6.88 6.16 -2.93
C LEU A 192 6.05 6.28 -4.21
N THR A 193 4.74 6.06 -4.09
CA THR A 193 3.83 5.99 -5.24
C THR A 193 3.15 7.33 -5.55
N LYS A 194 3.50 8.44 -4.90
CA LYS A 194 2.75 9.71 -5.02
C LYS A 194 2.64 10.23 -6.47
N ASP A 195 3.68 10.01 -7.27
CA ASP A 195 3.78 10.46 -8.67
C ASP A 195 3.52 9.34 -9.69
N TRP A 196 2.97 8.22 -9.24
CA TRP A 196 2.60 7.07 -10.08
C TRP A 196 1.16 7.19 -10.55
#